data_AF-A0A286GPM4-F1
#
_entry.id   AF-A0A286GPM4-F1
#
_cell.length_a   1.000
_cell.length_b   1.000
_cell.length_c   1.000
_cell.angle_alpha   90.00
_cell.angle_beta   90.00
_cell.angle_gamma   90.00
#
_symmetry.space_group_name_H-M   'P 1'
#
loop_
_entity.id
_entity.type
_entity.pdbx_description
1 polymer ?
#
loop_
_entity_poly.entity_id
_entity_poly.type
_entity_poly.pdbx_seq_one_letter_code
_entity_poly.pdbx_strand_id
1 'polypeptide(L)'
;MPVTAESISAFAGVLADRSRTAMCLALLDGRAWTAGELARTAEVARSTASEHISALLAAGVVTDERQGRHRYVRLAGPEVAEVIETLGSVVGVPVRPTSLRTARATGRLAAARTCYDHLAGAWGVAVFEGLTRAGLLRTVDGVVLTPAGRAWFAEVCAEPEVSAPGRRPAVRACLDWTERRSHLGGAAGAALLRRGLEDGWFLRDAAVPRALTITPHGRRTLADLLGVAV
;
A
#
# COMPACT_ATOMS: atom_id res chain seq x y z
N MET A 1 4.51 8.36 26.41
CA MET A 1 3.44 7.90 27.31
C MET A 1 3.32 6.39 27.19
N PRO A 2 3.13 5.65 28.29
CA PRO A 2 2.83 4.22 28.20
C PRO A 2 1.52 4.01 27.44
N VAL A 3 1.49 3.02 26.56
CA VAL A 3 0.27 2.61 25.87
C VAL A 3 -0.67 1.99 26.90
N THR A 4 -1.90 2.52 27.02
CA THR A 4 -2.92 2.01 27.93
C THR A 4 -3.95 1.18 27.17
N ALA A 5 -4.62 0.25 27.85
CA ALA A 5 -5.74 -0.49 27.26
C ALA A 5 -6.80 0.46 26.67
N GLU A 6 -7.09 1.57 27.37
CA GLU A 6 -8.02 2.60 26.92
C GLU A 6 -7.56 3.29 25.62
N SER A 7 -6.27 3.60 25.48
CA SER A 7 -5.73 4.18 24.25
C SER A 7 -5.82 3.23 23.05
N ILE A 8 -5.61 1.92 23.26
CA ILE A 8 -5.77 0.90 22.22
C ILE A 8 -7.24 0.75 21.86
N SER A 9 -8.13 0.64 22.86
CA SER A 9 -9.58 0.51 22.64
C SER A 9 -10.17 1.73 21.91
N ALA A 10 -9.71 2.93 22.21
CA ALA A 10 -10.13 4.15 21.50
C ALA A 10 -9.73 4.10 20.02
N PHE A 11 -8.48 3.75 19.73
CA PHE A 11 -8.00 3.59 18.34
C PHE A 11 -8.76 2.48 17.60
N ALA A 12 -8.93 1.32 18.24
CA ALA A 12 -9.68 0.19 17.67
C ALA A 12 -11.16 0.54 17.45
N GLY A 13 -11.79 1.27 18.37
CA GLY A 13 -13.18 1.72 18.25
C GLY A 13 -13.40 2.66 17.07
N VAL A 14 -12.40 3.47 16.72
CA VAL A 14 -12.44 4.28 15.50
C VAL A 14 -12.39 3.38 14.26
N LEU A 15 -11.63 2.29 14.27
CA LEU A 15 -11.62 1.35 13.14
C LEU A 15 -12.85 0.42 13.10
N ALA A 16 -13.57 0.23 14.20
CA ALA A 16 -14.74 -0.64 14.31
C ALA A 16 -16.03 -0.05 13.65
N ASP A 17 -15.89 0.59 12.49
CA ASP A 17 -16.97 1.13 11.68
C ASP A 17 -16.69 0.86 10.20
N ARG A 18 -17.73 0.39 9.48
CA ARG A 18 -17.62 -0.01 8.09
C ARG A 18 -17.16 1.15 7.19
N SER A 19 -17.74 2.34 7.35
CA SER A 19 -17.47 3.49 6.50
C SER A 19 -16.08 4.04 6.74
N ARG A 20 -15.66 4.15 8.01
CA ARG A 20 -14.29 4.57 8.37
C ARG A 20 -13.26 3.59 7.85
N THR A 21 -13.50 2.28 7.98
CA THR A 21 -12.64 1.24 7.41
C THR A 21 -12.57 1.34 5.89
N ALA A 22 -13.70 1.53 5.20
CA ALA A 22 -13.71 1.70 3.74
C ALA A 22 -12.89 2.92 3.29
N MET A 23 -12.96 4.04 4.02
CA MET A 23 -12.13 5.22 3.76
C MET A 23 -10.65 4.92 3.98
N CYS A 24 -10.28 4.30 5.11
CA CYS A 24 -8.91 3.88 5.40
C CYS A 24 -8.35 2.96 4.30
N LEU A 25 -9.13 2.00 3.83
CA LEU A 25 -8.75 1.09 2.74
C LEU A 25 -8.57 1.81 1.39
N ALA A 26 -9.23 2.94 1.17
CA ALA A 26 -9.04 3.77 -0.02
C ALA A 26 -7.74 4.58 0.04
N LEU A 27 -7.44 5.15 1.21
CA LEU A 27 -6.24 5.96 1.48
C LEU A 27 -4.93 5.14 1.46
N LEU A 28 -5.04 3.82 1.46
CA LEU A 28 -3.94 2.88 1.20
C LEU A 28 -3.37 2.96 -0.23
N ASP A 29 -3.83 3.86 -1.10
CA ASP A 29 -3.09 4.20 -2.33
C ASP A 29 -1.96 5.23 -2.11
N GLY A 30 -1.80 5.70 -0.86
CA GLY A 30 -0.77 6.64 -0.44
C GLY A 30 -1.04 8.10 -0.84
N ARG A 31 -2.15 8.36 -1.55
CA ARG A 31 -2.51 9.70 -2.03
C ARG A 31 -3.37 10.43 -1.00
N ALA A 32 -3.45 11.74 -1.16
CA ALA A 32 -4.40 12.56 -0.41
C ALA A 32 -5.74 12.64 -1.18
N TRP A 33 -6.85 12.42 -0.46
CA TRP A 33 -8.20 12.36 -1.02
C TRP A 33 -9.08 13.48 -0.47
N THR A 34 -10.02 13.96 -1.26
CA THR A 34 -11.05 14.88 -0.78
C THR A 34 -12.14 14.15 0.00
N ALA A 35 -12.84 14.87 0.89
CA ALA A 35 -14.00 14.32 1.60
C ALA A 35 -15.09 13.80 0.65
N GLY A 36 -15.24 14.43 -0.54
CA GLY A 36 -16.21 14.00 -1.54
C GLY A 36 -15.84 12.68 -2.21
N GLU A 37 -14.56 12.42 -2.45
CA GLU A 37 -14.09 11.13 -2.97
C GLU A 37 -14.25 10.03 -1.93
N LEU A 38 -13.88 10.30 -0.68
CA LEU A 38 -14.06 9.36 0.44
C LEU A 38 -15.54 9.04 0.69
N ALA A 39 -16.43 10.03 0.58
CA ALA A 39 -17.87 9.83 0.69
C ALA A 39 -18.38 8.85 -0.38
N ARG A 40 -17.94 9.00 -1.63
CA ARG A 40 -18.31 8.07 -2.72
C ARG A 40 -17.79 6.67 -2.47
N THR A 41 -16.53 6.52 -2.06
CA THR A 41 -15.93 5.20 -1.79
C THR A 41 -16.58 4.48 -0.62
N ALA A 42 -16.98 5.22 0.43
CA ALA A 42 -17.67 4.65 1.58
C ALA A 42 -19.19 4.53 1.40
N GLU A 43 -19.74 5.00 0.27
CA GLU A 43 -21.17 4.99 -0.04
C GLU A 43 -22.02 5.76 0.99
N VAL A 44 -21.52 6.91 1.46
CA VAL A 44 -22.19 7.76 2.46
C VAL A 44 -22.38 9.20 1.97
N ALA A 45 -23.26 9.95 2.63
CA ALA A 45 -23.43 11.38 2.39
C ALA A 45 -22.16 12.17 2.76
N ARG A 46 -21.96 13.34 2.12
CA ARG A 46 -20.79 14.21 2.38
C ARG A 46 -20.71 14.70 3.84
N SER A 47 -21.85 14.95 4.48
CA SER A 47 -21.91 15.33 5.90
C SER A 47 -21.40 14.20 6.79
N THR A 48 -21.92 12.99 6.60
CA THR A 48 -21.48 11.77 7.30
C THR A 48 -19.99 11.48 7.06
N ALA A 49 -19.50 11.68 5.83
CA ALA A 49 -18.08 11.53 5.56
C ALA A 49 -17.22 12.55 6.32
N SER A 50 -17.69 13.79 6.46
CA SER A 50 -16.98 14.83 7.22
C SER A 50 -16.91 14.50 8.71
N GLU A 51 -17.97 13.92 9.28
CA GLU A 51 -18.00 13.42 10.65
C GLU A 51 -17.01 12.25 10.84
N HIS A 52 -17.03 11.27 9.94
CA HIS A 52 -16.09 10.14 9.95
C HIS A 52 -14.63 10.60 9.84
N ILE A 53 -14.32 11.54 8.94
CA ILE A 53 -12.99 12.13 8.80
C ILE A 53 -12.57 12.84 10.08
N SER A 54 -13.49 13.57 10.73
CA SER A 54 -13.21 14.26 12.00
C SER A 54 -12.88 13.28 13.12
N ALA A 55 -13.61 12.16 13.22
CA ALA A 55 -13.29 11.09 14.17
C ALA A 55 -11.92 10.44 13.89
N LEU A 56 -11.60 10.19 12.61
CA LEU A 56 -10.31 9.62 12.20
C LEU A 56 -9.14 10.56 12.50
N LEU A 57 -9.33 11.88 12.32
CA LEU A 57 -8.34 12.90 12.65
C LEU A 57 -8.10 12.98 14.16
N ALA A 58 -9.18 13.00 14.95
CA ALA A 58 -9.09 13.04 16.41
C ALA A 58 -8.35 11.83 16.99
N ALA A 59 -8.46 10.67 16.33
CA ALA A 59 -7.76 9.45 16.69
C ALA A 59 -6.34 9.31 16.10
N GLY A 60 -5.88 10.28 15.31
CA GLY A 60 -4.56 10.25 14.66
C GLY A 60 -4.41 9.19 13.57
N VAL A 61 -5.52 8.65 13.04
CA VAL A 61 -5.52 7.65 11.94
C VAL A 61 -5.20 8.33 10.61
N VAL A 62 -5.75 9.52 10.42
CA VAL A 62 -5.53 10.34 9.22
C VAL A 62 -4.95 11.70 9.61
N THR A 63 -4.35 12.36 8.64
CA THR A 63 -3.98 13.77 8.70
C THR A 63 -4.61 14.51 7.53
N ASP A 64 -4.78 15.82 7.67
CA ASP A 64 -5.28 16.66 6.60
C ASP A 64 -4.26 17.72 6.16
N GLU A 65 -4.32 18.04 4.88
CA GLU A 65 -3.55 19.09 4.25
C GLU A 65 -4.50 20.03 3.53
N ARG A 66 -4.32 21.34 3.74
CA ARG A 66 -5.12 22.36 3.07
C ARG A 66 -4.39 22.81 1.83
N GLN A 67 -4.97 22.55 0.66
CA GLN A 67 -4.47 23.05 -0.60
C GLN A 67 -5.57 23.89 -1.26
N GLY A 68 -5.39 25.22 -1.19
CA GLY A 68 -6.39 26.18 -1.63
C GLY A 68 -7.70 26.04 -0.86
N ARG A 69 -8.81 25.86 -1.59
CA ARG A 69 -10.17 25.73 -1.01
C ARG A 69 -10.51 24.31 -0.57
N HIS A 70 -9.64 23.35 -0.87
CA HIS A 70 -9.91 21.94 -0.63
C HIS A 70 -9.10 21.43 0.55
N ARG A 71 -9.78 20.63 1.37
CA ARG A 71 -9.19 19.82 2.44
C ARG A 71 -8.93 18.43 1.88
N TYR A 72 -7.66 18.04 1.84
CA TYR A 72 -7.23 16.71 1.44
C TYR A 72 -6.87 15.91 2.69
N VAL A 73 -7.16 14.62 2.67
CA VAL A 73 -6.98 13.69 3.79
C VAL A 73 -6.13 12.53 3.33
N ARG A 74 -5.14 12.14 4.13
CA ARG A 74 -4.30 10.95 3.90
C ARG A 74 -4.09 10.19 5.20
N LEU A 75 -3.66 8.93 5.13
CA LEU A 75 -3.23 8.22 6.35
C LEU A 75 -2.12 9.02 7.05
N ALA A 76 -2.14 9.02 8.38
CA ALA A 76 -1.20 9.82 9.17
C ALA A 76 0.26 9.42 8.92
N GLY A 77 0.51 8.13 8.63
CA GLY A 77 1.83 7.61 8.34
C GLY A 77 1.83 6.13 7.98
N PRO A 78 3.02 5.59 7.64
CA PRO A 78 3.19 4.17 7.27
C PRO A 78 2.83 3.20 8.41
N GLU A 79 2.96 3.62 9.67
CA GLU A 79 2.60 2.79 10.84
C GLU A 79 1.09 2.53 10.90
N VAL A 80 0.26 3.52 10.55
CA VAL A 80 -1.20 3.36 10.51
C VAL A 80 -1.60 2.47 9.34
N ALA A 81 -0.97 2.66 8.17
CA ALA A 81 -1.18 1.81 7.00
C ALA A 81 -0.90 0.34 7.33
N GLU A 82 0.21 0.06 8.02
CA GLU A 82 0.58 -1.28 8.46
C GLU A 82 -0.48 -1.92 9.37
N VAL A 83 -1.04 -1.17 10.33
CA VAL A 83 -2.10 -1.71 11.20
C VAL A 83 -3.33 -2.10 10.38
N ILE A 84 -3.76 -1.24 9.44
CA ILE A 84 -4.91 -1.51 8.57
C ILE A 84 -4.66 -2.73 7.67
N GLU A 85 -3.47 -2.82 7.08
CA GLU A 85 -3.06 -3.96 6.24
C GLU A 85 -2.99 -5.26 7.05
N THR A 86 -2.42 -5.21 8.25
CA THR A 86 -2.30 -6.36 9.15
C THR A 86 -3.70 -6.88 9.51
N LEU A 87 -4.62 -5.99 9.91
CA LEU A 87 -6.02 -6.37 10.17
C LEU A 87 -6.67 -7.02 8.94
N GLY A 88 -6.46 -6.47 7.74
CA GLY A 88 -6.97 -7.04 6.50
C GLY A 88 -6.43 -8.45 6.22
N SER A 89 -5.12 -8.65 6.41
CA SER A 89 -4.47 -9.96 6.23
C SER A 89 -4.91 -11.02 7.24
N VAL A 90 -5.19 -10.62 8.48
CA VAL A 90 -5.71 -11.52 9.53
C VAL A 90 -7.13 -11.96 9.22
N VAL A 91 -8.01 -11.02 8.81
CA VAL A 91 -9.41 -11.35 8.52
C VAL A 91 -9.50 -12.27 7.31
N GLY A 92 -8.76 -12.01 6.23
CA GLY A 92 -8.50 -12.98 5.16
C GLY A 92 -9.71 -13.61 4.46
N VAL A 93 -10.95 -13.17 4.74
CA VAL A 93 -12.17 -13.73 4.15
C VAL A 93 -12.38 -13.09 2.78
N PRO A 94 -12.20 -13.82 1.67
CA PRO A 94 -12.50 -13.29 0.36
C PRO A 94 -14.01 -13.09 0.27
N VAL A 95 -14.46 -11.85 0.17
CA VAL A 95 -15.86 -11.57 -0.17
C VAL A 95 -16.11 -12.16 -1.54
N ARG A 96 -17.00 -13.16 -1.64
CA ARG A 96 -17.40 -13.72 -2.93
C ARG A 96 -17.97 -12.60 -3.80
N PRO A 97 -17.41 -12.35 -4.99
CA PRO A 97 -17.94 -11.32 -5.87
C PRO A 97 -19.41 -11.61 -6.20
N THR A 98 -20.27 -10.61 -6.02
CA THR A 98 -21.71 -10.71 -6.31
C THR A 98 -22.05 -10.30 -7.75
N SER A 99 -21.06 -9.83 -8.52
CA SER A 99 -21.24 -9.43 -9.92
C SER A 99 -19.94 -9.60 -10.72
N LEU A 100 -20.05 -9.66 -12.05
CA LEU A 100 -18.89 -9.67 -12.95
C LEU A 100 -18.01 -8.43 -12.79
N ARG A 101 -18.60 -7.26 -12.51
CA ARG A 101 -17.85 -6.02 -12.27
C ARG A 101 -17.00 -6.15 -11.01
N THR A 102 -17.59 -6.63 -9.93
CA THR A 102 -16.88 -6.88 -8.66
C THR A 102 -15.80 -7.93 -8.85
N ALA A 103 -16.08 -9.03 -9.57
CA ALA A 103 -15.11 -10.08 -9.83
C ALA A 103 -13.89 -9.56 -10.62
N ARG A 104 -14.12 -8.74 -11.65
CA ARG A 104 -13.04 -8.10 -12.42
C ARG A 104 -12.22 -7.14 -11.55
N ALA A 105 -12.86 -6.32 -10.71
CA ALA A 105 -12.14 -5.42 -9.81
C ALA A 105 -11.27 -6.20 -8.79
N THR A 106 -11.81 -7.26 -8.19
CA THR A 106 -11.06 -8.17 -7.31
C THR A 106 -9.87 -8.80 -8.03
N GLY A 107 -10.07 -9.29 -9.26
CA GLY A 107 -8.99 -9.88 -10.06
C GLY A 107 -7.87 -8.89 -10.39
N ARG A 108 -8.21 -7.63 -10.69
CA ARG A 108 -7.19 -6.58 -10.93
C ARG A 108 -6.39 -6.26 -9.67
N LEU A 109 -7.05 -6.12 -8.52
CA LEU A 109 -6.39 -5.88 -7.24
C LEU A 109 -5.50 -7.05 -6.80
N ALA A 110 -5.92 -8.29 -7.08
CA ALA A 110 -5.12 -9.48 -6.82
C ALA A 110 -3.88 -9.53 -7.73
N ALA A 111 -4.02 -9.16 -9.01
CA ALA A 111 -2.90 -9.16 -9.95
C ALA A 111 -1.82 -8.14 -9.56
N ALA A 112 -2.18 -6.86 -9.43
CA ALA A 112 -1.25 -5.81 -9.04
C ALA A 112 -2.00 -4.63 -8.40
N ARG A 113 -1.48 -4.13 -7.28
CA ARG A 113 -2.04 -2.96 -6.59
C ARG A 113 -0.98 -2.21 -5.80
N THR A 114 -1.34 -1.03 -5.31
CA THR A 114 -0.60 -0.34 -4.25
C THR A 114 -1.08 -0.85 -2.88
N CYS A 115 -0.18 -1.35 -2.04
CA CYS A 115 -0.52 -1.73 -0.65
C CYS A 115 -0.73 -0.49 0.21
N TYR A 116 0.28 0.39 0.26
CA TYR A 116 0.24 1.74 0.79
C TYR A 116 0.96 2.69 -0.18
N ASP A 117 2.26 2.46 -0.34
CA ASP A 117 3.13 3.18 -1.25
C ASP A 117 4.10 2.26 -1.99
N HIS A 118 3.79 0.96 -2.02
CA HIS A 118 4.61 -0.07 -2.64
C HIS A 118 3.74 -1.10 -3.38
N LEU A 119 4.36 -1.82 -4.31
CA LEU A 119 3.69 -2.79 -5.17
C LEU A 119 3.30 -4.05 -4.39
N ALA A 120 2.05 -4.48 -4.54
CA ALA A 120 1.45 -5.66 -3.94
C ALA A 120 0.61 -6.45 -4.98
N GLY A 121 -0.03 -7.52 -4.54
CA GLY A 121 -0.64 -8.53 -5.39
C GLY A 121 0.39 -9.53 -5.93
N ALA A 122 -0.04 -10.39 -6.85
CA ALA A 122 0.79 -11.41 -7.48
C ALA A 122 2.10 -10.82 -8.04
N TRP A 123 2.05 -9.64 -8.66
CA TRP A 123 3.26 -8.94 -9.13
C TRP A 123 4.18 -8.45 -8.01
N GLY A 124 3.64 -7.93 -6.92
CA GLY A 124 4.44 -7.48 -5.78
C GLY A 124 5.19 -8.65 -5.10
N VAL A 125 4.50 -9.79 -4.99
CA VAL A 125 5.08 -11.03 -4.46
C VAL A 125 6.14 -11.59 -5.42
N ALA A 126 5.85 -11.66 -6.71
CA ALA A 126 6.79 -12.20 -7.69
C ALA A 126 8.07 -11.34 -7.81
N VAL A 127 7.95 -10.02 -7.71
CA VAL A 127 9.09 -9.10 -7.62
C VAL A 127 9.93 -9.35 -6.35
N PHE A 128 9.29 -9.52 -5.20
CA PHE A 128 9.97 -9.81 -3.94
C PHE A 128 10.77 -11.13 -4.01
N GLU A 129 10.19 -12.16 -4.61
CA GLU A 129 10.88 -13.42 -4.90
C GLU A 129 12.02 -13.25 -5.89
N GLY A 130 11.81 -12.46 -6.94
CA GLY A 130 12.84 -12.12 -7.92
C GLY A 130 14.08 -11.51 -7.27
N LEU A 131 13.87 -10.50 -6.42
CA LEU A 131 14.92 -9.84 -5.65
C LEU A 131 15.63 -10.83 -4.70
N THR A 132 14.88 -11.73 -4.06
CA THR A 132 15.45 -12.74 -3.16
C THR A 132 16.30 -13.76 -3.93
N ARG A 133 15.81 -14.26 -5.06
CA ARG A 133 16.50 -15.23 -5.92
C ARG A 133 17.77 -14.66 -6.53
N ALA A 134 17.76 -13.37 -6.88
CA ALA A 134 18.92 -12.64 -7.37
C ALA A 134 19.95 -12.28 -6.26
N GLY A 135 19.69 -12.65 -5.01
CA GLY A 135 20.58 -12.33 -3.88
C GLY A 135 20.60 -10.86 -3.50
N LEU A 136 19.60 -10.07 -3.94
CA LEU A 136 19.44 -8.66 -3.61
C LEU A 136 18.77 -8.48 -2.24
N LEU A 137 17.96 -9.46 -1.83
CA LEU A 137 17.37 -9.59 -0.49
C LEU A 137 17.81 -10.90 0.18
N ARG A 138 17.96 -10.85 1.49
CA ARG A 138 18.10 -12.03 2.36
C ARG A 138 16.91 -12.10 3.31
N THR A 139 16.37 -13.30 3.54
CA THR A 139 15.12 -13.52 4.30
C THR A 139 15.25 -14.45 5.52
N VAL A 140 16.45 -14.93 5.84
CA VAL A 140 16.68 -15.99 6.85
C VAL A 140 16.29 -15.57 8.28
N ASP A 141 16.50 -14.30 8.65
CA ASP A 141 16.26 -13.76 10.01
C ASP A 141 15.45 -12.46 9.94
N GLY A 142 14.45 -12.45 9.06
CA GLY A 142 13.82 -11.23 8.59
C GLY A 142 14.43 -10.75 7.28
N VAL A 143 13.83 -9.70 6.72
CA VAL A 143 14.21 -9.20 5.40
C VAL A 143 15.23 -8.08 5.49
N VAL A 144 16.33 -8.23 4.76
CA VAL A 144 17.42 -7.25 4.71
C VAL A 144 17.91 -7.10 3.28
N LEU A 145 18.23 -5.85 2.87
CA LEU A 145 18.96 -5.59 1.63
C LEU A 145 20.40 -6.06 1.75
N THR A 146 20.87 -6.81 0.76
CA THR A 146 22.29 -7.12 0.64
C THR A 146 23.07 -5.91 0.11
N PRO A 147 24.41 -5.88 0.19
CA PRO A 147 25.20 -4.85 -0.47
C PRO A 147 24.91 -4.75 -1.98
N ALA A 148 24.74 -5.89 -2.66
CA ALA A 148 24.35 -5.94 -4.06
C ALA A 148 22.94 -5.36 -4.29
N GLY A 149 21.98 -5.67 -3.40
CA GLY A 149 20.65 -5.08 -3.44
C GLY A 149 20.68 -3.56 -3.32
N ARG A 150 21.49 -3.01 -2.42
CA ARG A 150 21.65 -1.55 -2.28
C ARG A 150 22.16 -0.92 -3.58
N ALA A 151 23.21 -1.48 -4.17
CA ALA A 151 23.75 -0.99 -5.44
C ALA A 151 22.71 -1.06 -6.56
N TRP A 152 21.96 -2.17 -6.63
CA TRP A 152 20.90 -2.36 -7.61
C TRP A 152 19.78 -1.31 -7.46
N PHE A 153 19.32 -1.01 -6.24
CA PHE A 153 18.30 0.04 -6.04
C PHE A 153 18.82 1.45 -6.37
N ALA A 154 20.09 1.74 -6.09
CA ALA A 154 20.70 3.00 -6.48
C ALA A 154 20.74 3.16 -8.01
N GLU A 155 21.08 2.10 -8.74
CA GLU A 155 21.14 2.10 -10.20
C GLU A 155 19.74 2.10 -10.85
N VAL A 156 18.89 1.15 -10.43
CA VAL A 156 17.60 0.86 -11.07
C VAL A 156 16.47 1.77 -10.58
N CYS A 157 16.52 2.29 -9.35
CA CYS A 157 15.47 3.16 -8.82
C CYS A 157 15.93 4.60 -8.60
N ALA A 158 17.20 4.92 -8.90
CA ALA A 158 17.82 6.22 -8.66
C ALA A 158 17.69 6.67 -7.19
N GLU A 159 17.70 5.72 -6.26
CA GLU A 159 17.50 5.96 -4.82
C GLU A 159 18.71 5.51 -4.01
N PRO A 160 19.73 6.37 -3.85
CA PRO A 160 20.89 6.07 -3.02
C PRO A 160 20.53 5.98 -1.53
N GLU A 161 19.42 6.59 -1.11
CA GLU A 161 19.01 6.76 0.29
C GLU A 161 18.08 5.67 0.84
N VAL A 162 17.85 4.55 0.15
CA VAL A 162 17.19 3.37 0.76
C VAL A 162 17.92 2.93 2.05
N SER A 163 19.15 3.41 2.26
CA SER A 163 20.02 3.17 3.42
C SER A 163 20.16 4.35 4.41
N ALA A 164 19.52 5.51 4.20
CA ALA A 164 19.72 6.66 5.09
C ALA A 164 19.14 6.39 6.49
N PRO A 165 19.86 6.72 7.58
CA PRO A 165 19.33 6.58 8.93
C PRO A 165 18.12 7.50 9.12
N GLY A 166 16.96 6.92 9.36
CA GLY A 166 15.69 7.61 9.56
C GLY A 166 14.62 6.72 10.21
N ARG A 167 13.42 7.26 10.43
CA ARG A 167 12.30 6.53 11.08
C ARG A 167 11.78 5.34 10.26
N ARG A 168 11.98 5.35 8.93
CA ARG A 168 11.42 4.34 8.01
C ARG A 168 12.42 3.21 7.73
N PRO A 169 12.04 1.93 7.86
CA PRO A 169 12.93 0.82 7.56
C PRO A 169 13.26 0.74 6.06
N ALA A 170 14.52 0.39 5.75
CA ALA A 170 15.02 0.20 4.39
C ALA A 170 14.17 -0.82 3.60
N VAL A 171 13.90 -1.96 4.22
CA VAL A 171 12.99 -2.99 3.70
C VAL A 171 12.07 -3.49 4.80
N ARG A 172 10.86 -3.86 4.39
CA ARG A 172 9.90 -4.62 5.19
C ARG A 172 9.31 -5.74 4.35
N ALA A 173 9.04 -6.87 4.98
CA ALA A 173 8.28 -7.96 4.39
C ALA A 173 6.81 -7.74 4.76
N CYS A 174 6.07 -7.09 3.87
CA CYS A 174 4.64 -6.83 4.08
C CYS A 174 3.83 -8.04 3.62
N LEU A 175 2.86 -8.48 4.41
CA LEU A 175 2.06 -9.68 4.10
C LEU A 175 0.94 -9.33 3.13
N ASP A 176 0.95 -9.95 1.95
CA ASP A 176 -0.14 -9.81 1.00
C ASP A 176 -1.37 -10.58 1.46
N TRP A 177 -2.54 -9.95 1.56
CA TRP A 177 -3.76 -10.66 1.93
C TRP A 177 -4.33 -11.55 0.80
N THR A 178 -4.04 -11.26 -0.48
CA THR A 178 -4.56 -12.06 -1.62
C THR A 178 -3.70 -13.28 -1.84
N GLU A 179 -2.37 -13.11 -1.72
CA GLU A 179 -1.41 -14.18 -1.96
C GLU A 179 -1.02 -14.94 -0.68
N ARG A 180 -1.26 -14.35 0.51
CA ARG A 180 -0.74 -14.84 1.81
C ARG A 180 0.78 -15.01 1.83
N ARG A 181 1.49 -14.18 1.06
CA ARG A 181 2.95 -14.20 0.86
C ARG A 181 3.51 -12.79 0.99
N SER A 182 4.79 -12.67 1.31
CA SER A 182 5.41 -11.36 1.50
C SER A 182 5.69 -10.64 0.18
N HIS A 183 5.45 -9.33 0.15
CA HIS A 183 5.92 -8.41 -0.89
C HIS A 183 6.83 -7.34 -0.30
N LEU A 184 7.50 -6.59 -1.17
CA LEU A 184 8.48 -5.57 -0.80
C LEU A 184 7.81 -4.31 -0.25
N GLY A 185 7.94 -4.06 1.04
CA GLY A 185 7.62 -2.79 1.69
C GLY A 185 8.88 -2.05 2.15
N GLY A 186 8.70 -0.97 2.92
CA GLY A 186 9.80 -0.11 3.37
C GLY A 186 10.22 0.91 2.30
N ALA A 187 11.38 1.55 2.49
CA ALA A 187 11.89 2.54 1.55
C ALA A 187 12.15 1.94 0.14
N ALA A 188 12.66 0.71 0.06
CA ALA A 188 12.89 0.01 -1.20
C ALA A 188 11.60 -0.24 -1.99
N GLY A 189 10.53 -0.66 -1.30
CA GLY A 189 9.22 -0.87 -1.92
C GLY A 189 8.64 0.42 -2.52
N ALA A 190 8.81 1.53 -1.81
CA ALA A 190 8.37 2.84 -2.28
C ALA A 190 9.20 3.34 -3.48
N ALA A 191 10.52 3.19 -3.41
CA ALA A 191 11.43 3.51 -4.51
C ALA A 191 11.06 2.75 -5.80
N LEU A 192 10.81 1.44 -5.69
CA LEU A 192 10.43 0.63 -6.85
C LEU A 192 9.09 1.04 -7.44
N LEU A 193 8.06 1.26 -6.60
CA LEU A 193 6.76 1.69 -7.09
C LEU A 193 6.86 3.04 -7.78
N ARG A 194 7.55 4.01 -7.17
CA ARG A 194 7.75 5.35 -7.71
C ARG A 194 8.45 5.29 -9.05
N ARG A 195 9.59 4.59 -9.13
CA ARG A 195 10.33 4.39 -10.39
C ARG A 195 9.47 3.73 -11.46
N GLY A 196 8.74 2.67 -11.11
CA GLY A 196 7.91 1.96 -12.07
C GLY A 196 6.72 2.79 -12.56
N LEU A 197 6.21 3.74 -11.77
CA LEU A 197 5.21 4.70 -12.24
C LEU A 197 5.82 5.78 -13.15
N GLU A 198 7.02 6.29 -12.81
CA GLU A 198 7.74 7.29 -13.60
C GLU A 198 8.16 6.76 -14.98
N ASP A 199 8.71 5.54 -15.03
CA ASP A 199 9.17 4.89 -16.27
C ASP A 199 8.05 4.16 -17.03
N GLY A 200 6.80 4.22 -16.55
CA GLY A 200 5.65 3.60 -17.20
C GLY A 200 5.66 2.07 -17.17
N TRP A 201 6.34 1.44 -16.21
CA TRP A 201 6.21 0.00 -15.93
C TRP A 201 4.82 -0.31 -15.37
N PHE A 202 4.32 0.62 -14.54
CA PHE A 202 3.04 0.54 -13.86
C PHE A 202 2.17 1.72 -14.26
N LEU A 203 0.89 1.48 -14.48
CA LEU A 203 -0.12 2.51 -14.63
C LEU A 203 -1.20 2.33 -13.57
N ARG A 204 -1.68 3.43 -13.00
CA ARG A 204 -2.82 3.36 -12.07
C ARG A 204 -4.09 3.06 -12.84
N ASP A 205 -4.89 2.11 -12.35
CA ASP A 205 -6.20 1.83 -12.93
C ASP A 205 -7.16 2.98 -12.61
N ALA A 206 -7.80 3.53 -13.65
CA ALA A 206 -8.70 4.66 -13.50
C ALA A 206 -10.07 4.27 -12.88
N ALA A 207 -10.47 3.01 -13.01
CA ALA A 207 -11.78 2.51 -12.58
C ALA A 207 -11.73 1.79 -11.23
N VAL A 208 -10.60 1.19 -10.87
CA VAL A 208 -10.43 0.43 -9.64
C VAL A 208 -9.36 1.10 -8.77
N PRO A 209 -9.76 1.80 -7.69
CA PRO A 209 -8.82 2.42 -6.76
C PRO A 209 -7.74 1.44 -6.29
N ARG A 210 -6.50 1.92 -6.14
CA ARG A 210 -5.30 1.15 -5.78
C ARG A 210 -4.81 0.13 -6.81
N ALA A 211 -5.64 -0.34 -7.73
CA ALA A 211 -5.18 -1.32 -8.72
C ALA A 211 -4.14 -0.69 -9.66
N LEU A 212 -3.18 -1.51 -10.07
CA LEU A 212 -2.13 -1.16 -11.01
C LEU A 212 -2.23 -2.09 -12.22
N THR A 213 -1.99 -1.52 -13.40
CA THR A 213 -1.77 -2.28 -14.63
C THR A 213 -0.28 -2.33 -14.89
N ILE A 214 0.27 -3.54 -14.98
CA ILE A 214 1.65 -3.74 -15.45
C ILE A 214 1.65 -3.66 -16.97
N THR A 215 2.35 -2.68 -17.52
CA THR A 215 2.39 -2.44 -18.96
C THR A 215 3.19 -3.53 -19.67
N PRO A 216 3.03 -3.71 -21.00
CA PRO A 216 3.90 -4.61 -21.76
C PRO A 216 5.39 -4.26 -21.62
N HIS A 217 5.71 -2.97 -21.50
CA HIS A 217 7.07 -2.52 -21.21
C HIS A 217 7.52 -2.96 -19.82
N GLY A 218 6.72 -2.68 -18.78
CA GLY A 218 7.02 -3.09 -17.40
C GLY A 218 7.19 -4.59 -17.23
N ARG A 219 6.36 -5.41 -17.92
CA ARG A 219 6.51 -6.87 -17.92
C ARG A 219 7.87 -7.31 -18.45
N ARG A 220 8.32 -6.76 -19.58
CA ARG A 220 9.64 -7.07 -20.14
C ARG A 220 10.75 -6.60 -19.22
N THR A 221 10.68 -5.36 -18.75
CA THR A 221 11.70 -4.79 -17.86
C THR A 221 11.83 -5.57 -16.55
N LEU A 222 10.72 -5.97 -15.90
CA LEU A 222 10.78 -6.80 -14.69
C LEU A 222 11.28 -8.22 -14.97
N ALA A 223 10.98 -8.79 -16.14
CA ALA A 223 11.52 -10.06 -16.56
C ALA A 223 13.05 -9.97 -16.77
N ASP A 224 13.52 -8.93 -17.45
CA ASP A 224 14.95 -8.72 -17.74
C ASP A 224 15.75 -8.45 -16.46
N LEU A 225 15.20 -7.64 -15.54
CA LEU A 225 15.88 -7.24 -14.32
C LEU A 225 15.88 -8.31 -13.24
N LEU A 226 14.78 -9.07 -13.10
CA LEU A 226 14.53 -9.91 -11.92
C LEU A 226 14.06 -11.35 -12.26
N GLY A 227 13.94 -11.69 -13.55
CA GLY A 227 13.42 -12.97 -14.00
C GLY A 227 11.97 -13.21 -13.60
N VAL A 228 11.16 -12.14 -13.53
CA VAL A 228 9.77 -12.20 -13.05
C VAL A 228 8.79 -12.43 -14.20
N ALA A 229 7.91 -13.43 -14.05
CA ALA A 229 6.76 -13.66 -14.92
C ALA A 229 5.54 -14.02 -14.07
N VAL A 230 4.39 -13.38 -14.36
CA VAL A 230 3.09 -13.58 -13.72
C VAL A 230 1.98 -13.65 -14.77
#